data_AF-A0A3L7R907-F1
#
_entry.id   AF-A0A3L7R907-F1
#
_cell.length_a   1.000
_cell.length_b   1.000
_cell.length_c   1.000
_cell.angle_alpha   90.00
_cell.angle_beta   90.00
_cell.angle_gamma   90.00
#
_symmetry.space_group_name_H-M   'P 1'
#
loop_
_entity.id
_entity.type
_entity.pdbx_description
1 polymer ?
#
loop_
_entity_poly.entity_id
_entity_poly.type
_entity_poly.pdbx_seq_one_letter_code
_entity_poly.pdbx_strand_id
1 'polypeptide(L)'
;MFWLERIRFTCAACSGVATVSLLWAAVAQRSLSVRRPPASTRSGLPQRRYTSAECALVLCKGWAPFWVSACRQCVLGMIVPTVLTAAGVMGMSACHDRAVAADKGFRKLAAGVLTVIPPDTSADDTEQHGDLLEITRGRADSKWKPNEAPSNTTLIERAKNLEFQRDIWYLEFAFKPPRTIDVDVPTLNQRMQRKRLWYLVYRVKNTGGRRTVVDKIDPSKRTTKKLEGPVLFLPHFVLEGLEALSDAEGTTSYRGYLDRVVPSAMAPIRMREDQARELFDSAQMASQPIAPGEERWGVAVWEDVDSRIDFFSIFVRGLTNSIRWREKARATFAKNEPMGASMEQTLECLRLDFWRPGDDGRNRDQEMSVGYAGFFERMTLGTRLIEAVGRPPLIQSSPVEGLVQLGLEWSDLLEGPGSNLAPLEKVVRKLLAMKDPAGRGPAVRNLFGDIGVEHFAELSRALTATVVAEREAARAAALTKVGLSREVVESAPLKSLAEVLKALDAIQRPADRSRLAEQLFGPAQRHILALARDLEMARTLAVLETIDADWKAITSGTARSAFTSLQTLIDAEPDAKTRKRMLEGMFGTKGPALYAAATLEHEGIDHSWVFRYETD
;
A
#
# COMPACT_ATOMS: atom_id res chain seq x y z
N MET A 1 9.90 -48.52 -16.87
CA MET A 1 9.06 -49.45 -17.66
C MET A 1 7.75 -48.72 -17.93
N PHE A 2 7.65 -48.04 -19.08
CA PHE A 2 6.55 -47.11 -19.37
C PHE A 2 5.39 -47.84 -20.03
N TRP A 3 4.19 -47.72 -19.46
CA TRP A 3 2.94 -48.13 -20.09
C TRP A 3 2.34 -46.92 -20.81
N LEU A 4 2.07 -47.09 -22.11
CA LEU A 4 1.45 -46.12 -23.00
C LEU A 4 0.03 -46.62 -23.32
N GLU A 5 -1.00 -46.05 -22.69
CA GLU A 5 -2.37 -46.23 -23.14
C GLU A 5 -2.76 -45.08 -24.09
N ARG A 6 -3.16 -45.45 -25.31
CA ARG A 6 -3.73 -44.54 -26.32
C ARG A 6 -5.23 -44.46 -26.11
N ILE A 7 -5.74 -43.30 -25.71
CA ILE A 7 -7.17 -42.99 -25.84
C ILE A 7 -7.38 -42.33 -27.22
N ARG A 8 -8.19 -42.96 -28.08
CA ARG A 8 -8.64 -42.40 -29.36
C ARG A 8 -9.93 -41.60 -29.14
N PHE A 9 -9.93 -40.33 -29.53
CA PHE A 9 -11.16 -39.62 -29.86
C PHE A 9 -11.23 -39.46 -31.39
N THR A 10 -12.27 -40.01 -31.99
CA THR A 10 -12.65 -39.73 -33.38
C THR A 10 -13.61 -38.56 -33.40
N CYS A 11 -13.19 -37.44 -33.98
CA CYS A 11 -14.10 -36.39 -34.44
C CYS A 11 -13.99 -36.33 -35.97
N ALA A 12 -15.11 -36.49 -36.65
CA ALA A 12 -15.18 -36.36 -38.10
C ALA A 12 -15.24 -34.87 -38.47
N ALA A 13 -14.42 -34.49 -39.45
CA ALA A 13 -14.21 -33.17 -40.02
C ALA A 13 -13.10 -32.32 -39.35
N CYS A 14 -12.17 -31.89 -40.21
CA CYS A 14 -11.00 -31.02 -40.02
C CYS A 14 -9.71 -31.67 -39.53
N SER A 15 -8.80 -31.83 -40.48
CA SER A 15 -7.40 -32.23 -40.37
C SER A 15 -6.51 -31.13 -39.77
N GLY A 16 -5.84 -31.42 -38.65
CA GLY A 16 -4.76 -30.61 -38.10
C GLY A 16 -4.25 -31.17 -36.78
N VAL A 17 -3.02 -31.67 -36.75
CA VAL A 17 -2.37 -32.21 -35.54
C VAL A 17 -1.69 -31.06 -34.79
N ALA A 18 -2.09 -30.81 -33.55
CA ALA A 18 -1.36 -29.95 -32.61
C ALA A 18 -0.88 -30.77 -31.42
N THR A 19 0.43 -30.72 -31.13
CA THR A 19 1.05 -31.38 -29.97
C THR A 19 1.07 -30.38 -28.81
N VAL A 20 0.39 -30.68 -27.71
CA VAL A 20 0.47 -29.89 -26.47
C VAL A 20 1.02 -30.77 -25.36
N SER A 21 2.16 -30.38 -24.80
CA SER A 21 2.77 -31.00 -23.63
C SER A 21 2.25 -30.31 -22.37
N LEU A 22 1.59 -31.05 -21.47
CA LEU A 22 1.23 -30.61 -20.12
C LEU A 22 2.00 -31.42 -19.09
N LEU A 23 2.90 -30.77 -18.35
CA LEU A 23 3.48 -31.29 -17.11
C LEU A 23 2.42 -31.20 -16.00
N TRP A 24 2.15 -32.31 -15.32
CA TRP A 24 1.39 -32.33 -14.07
C TRP A 24 2.33 -32.52 -12.88
N ALA A 25 2.29 -31.59 -11.92
CA ALA A 25 2.92 -31.72 -10.62
C ALA A 25 1.97 -32.46 -9.65
N ALA A 26 2.49 -33.46 -8.95
CA ALA A 26 1.75 -34.28 -8.00
C ALA A 26 1.38 -33.50 -6.72
N VAL A 27 0.10 -33.50 -6.35
CA VAL A 27 -0.38 -33.07 -5.03
C VAL A 27 -0.82 -34.31 -4.25
N ALA A 28 -0.22 -34.47 -3.07
CA ALA A 28 -0.43 -35.59 -2.15
C ALA A 28 -1.86 -35.66 -1.60
N GLN A 29 -2.43 -36.87 -1.62
CA GLN A 29 -3.72 -37.19 -0.99
C GLN A 29 -3.65 -37.07 0.54
N ARG A 30 -4.50 -36.22 1.13
CA ARG A 30 -4.91 -36.34 2.53
C ARG A 30 -6.36 -36.81 2.58
N SER A 31 -6.54 -37.99 3.16
CA SER A 31 -7.80 -38.64 3.51
C SER A 31 -8.62 -37.82 4.50
N LEU A 32 -9.88 -37.51 4.17
CA LEU A 32 -10.87 -36.97 5.10
C LEU A 32 -12.03 -37.97 5.22
N SER A 33 -12.17 -38.52 6.42
CA SER A 33 -13.27 -39.40 6.83
C SER A 33 -14.57 -38.60 6.98
N VAL A 34 -15.63 -39.05 6.32
CA VAL A 34 -16.98 -38.49 6.42
C VAL A 34 -17.71 -39.10 7.63
N ARG A 35 -18.11 -38.28 8.60
CA ARG A 35 -19.11 -38.65 9.63
C ARG A 35 -20.51 -38.23 9.15
N ARG A 36 -21.45 -39.19 9.15
CA ARG A 36 -22.89 -38.96 8.95
C ARG A 36 -23.52 -38.35 10.21
N PRO A 37 -24.50 -37.44 10.09
CA PRO A 37 -25.47 -37.17 11.16
C PRO A 37 -26.76 -38.01 10.99
N PRO A 38 -27.51 -38.29 12.09
CA PRO A 38 -28.67 -39.19 12.07
C PRO A 38 -29.97 -38.48 11.67
N ALA A 39 -30.92 -39.29 11.21
CA ALA A 39 -32.26 -38.91 10.81
C ALA A 39 -33.21 -38.67 12.01
N SER A 40 -34.12 -37.71 11.88
CA SER A 40 -35.40 -37.69 12.61
C SER A 40 -36.51 -37.08 11.76
N THR A 41 -37.71 -37.59 11.99
CA THR A 41 -38.91 -37.67 11.14
C THR A 41 -39.96 -36.56 11.31
N ARG A 42 -40.77 -36.36 10.25
CA ARG A 42 -42.14 -35.77 10.16
C ARG A 42 -42.23 -34.26 10.48
N SER A 43 -42.99 -33.39 9.80
CA SER A 43 -44.22 -33.47 8.98
C SER A 43 -44.50 -32.09 8.35
N GLY A 44 -45.31 -32.02 7.29
CA GLY A 44 -46.09 -30.79 6.96
C GLY A 44 -45.80 -30.10 5.63
N LEU A 45 -46.49 -30.53 4.58
CA LEU A 45 -46.79 -29.78 3.33
C LEU A 45 -47.82 -28.63 3.64
N PRO A 46 -48.07 -27.62 2.76
CA PRO A 46 -48.27 -27.81 1.33
C PRO A 46 -47.74 -26.76 0.34
N GLN A 47 -47.71 -27.28 -0.89
CA GLN A 47 -47.54 -26.68 -2.20
C GLN A 47 -48.42 -25.44 -2.45
N ARG A 48 -47.88 -24.48 -3.20
CA ARG A 48 -48.66 -23.73 -4.20
C ARG A 48 -47.99 -23.85 -5.57
N ARG A 49 -48.75 -24.43 -6.51
CA ARG A 49 -48.51 -24.44 -7.94
C ARG A 49 -48.92 -23.08 -8.52
N TYR A 50 -48.14 -22.55 -9.45
CA TYR A 50 -48.71 -21.85 -10.61
C TYR A 50 -48.11 -22.46 -11.88
N THR A 51 -49.01 -22.78 -12.79
CA THR A 51 -48.84 -23.52 -14.03
C THR A 51 -48.45 -22.60 -15.18
N SER A 52 -47.49 -23.09 -15.97
CA SER A 52 -47.34 -23.01 -17.43
C SER A 52 -48.20 -22.01 -18.23
N ALA A 53 -47.52 -21.18 -19.02
CA ALA A 53 -47.94 -20.85 -20.38
C ALA A 53 -46.80 -21.21 -21.36
N GLU A 54 -47.24 -21.70 -22.50
CA GLU A 54 -46.59 -22.50 -23.54
C GLU A 54 -45.48 -21.82 -24.38
N CYS A 55 -44.65 -22.69 -24.97
CA CYS A 55 -44.23 -22.79 -26.39
C CYS A 55 -43.99 -21.52 -27.23
N ALA A 56 -43.14 -21.47 -28.25
CA ALA A 56 -42.10 -22.31 -28.80
C ALA A 56 -41.57 -21.57 -30.04
N LEU A 57 -40.28 -21.77 -30.34
CA LEU A 57 -39.69 -21.92 -31.69
C LEU A 57 -39.54 -20.74 -32.68
N VAL A 58 -38.51 -20.96 -33.53
CA VAL A 58 -38.18 -20.42 -34.87
C VAL A 58 -37.20 -19.24 -34.86
N LEU A 59 -35.88 -19.47 -35.00
CA LEU A 59 -35.06 -19.84 -36.17
C LEU A 59 -34.63 -18.65 -37.07
N CYS A 60 -33.35 -18.75 -37.45
CA CYS A 60 -32.54 -17.95 -38.36
C CYS A 60 -33.25 -17.39 -39.60
N LYS A 61 -32.79 -16.22 -40.06
CA LYS A 61 -32.67 -15.86 -41.49
C LYS A 61 -31.67 -14.71 -41.65
N GLY A 62 -30.66 -14.92 -42.50
CA GLY A 62 -29.78 -13.86 -42.99
C GLY A 62 -30.33 -13.19 -44.24
N TRP A 63 -29.76 -12.02 -44.57
CA TRP A 63 -29.46 -11.51 -45.92
C TRP A 63 -28.98 -10.05 -45.83
N ALA A 64 -27.86 -9.75 -46.50
CA ALA A 64 -27.56 -8.40 -47.03
C ALA A 64 -28.33 -8.23 -48.35
N PRO A 65 -28.57 -6.99 -48.86
CA PRO A 65 -27.59 -6.35 -49.76
C PRO A 65 -27.54 -4.79 -49.84
N PHE A 66 -26.41 -4.29 -50.37
CA PHE A 66 -26.17 -3.15 -51.29
C PHE A 66 -26.55 -1.66 -51.00
N TRP A 67 -25.48 -0.83 -51.00
CA TRP A 67 -25.23 0.47 -51.71
C TRP A 67 -26.35 1.52 -51.93
N VAL A 68 -26.04 2.80 -51.65
CA VAL A 68 -25.87 3.90 -52.64
C VAL A 68 -25.46 5.21 -51.93
N SER A 69 -24.57 5.95 -52.59
CA SER A 69 -23.98 7.26 -52.26
C SER A 69 -24.76 8.42 -52.91
N ALA A 70 -24.83 9.59 -52.25
CA ALA A 70 -24.93 10.95 -52.84
C ALA A 70 -25.01 11.96 -51.66
N CYS A 71 -24.14 12.95 -51.43
CA CYS A 71 -23.59 14.02 -52.27
C CYS A 71 -24.61 15.13 -52.63
N ARG A 72 -24.51 16.28 -51.92
CA ARG A 72 -24.62 17.70 -52.36
C ARG A 72 -25.27 18.57 -51.27
N GLN A 73 -25.08 19.88 -51.12
CA GLN A 73 -24.09 20.92 -51.47
C GLN A 73 -24.78 22.28 -51.20
N CYS A 74 -24.04 23.26 -50.66
CA CYS A 74 -24.30 24.72 -50.68
C CYS A 74 -25.52 25.23 -49.86
N VAL A 75 -25.47 26.38 -49.19
CA VAL A 75 -25.36 27.74 -49.77
C VAL A 75 -24.72 28.74 -48.80
N LEU A 76 -23.97 29.67 -49.41
CA LEU A 76 -23.28 30.86 -48.87
C LEU A 76 -24.23 31.90 -48.24
N GLY A 77 -23.66 32.73 -47.35
CA GLY A 77 -24.13 34.09 -47.08
C GLY A 77 -23.11 34.93 -46.32
N MET A 78 -22.26 35.67 -47.04
CA MET A 78 -21.49 36.82 -46.53
C MET A 78 -22.44 38.03 -46.38
N ILE A 79 -22.26 38.91 -45.38
CA ILE A 79 -22.14 40.40 -45.50
C ILE A 79 -21.33 40.95 -44.29
N VAL A 80 -20.55 41.99 -44.60
CA VAL A 80 -19.44 42.73 -43.97
C VAL A 80 -19.90 43.82 -42.95
N PRO A 81 -19.00 44.47 -42.16
CA PRO A 81 -19.23 44.92 -40.78
C PRO A 81 -19.49 46.43 -40.62
N THR A 82 -19.74 46.88 -39.38
CA THR A 82 -19.68 48.31 -39.03
C THR A 82 -19.02 48.51 -37.68
N VAL A 83 -18.00 49.37 -37.69
CA VAL A 83 -17.17 49.85 -36.59
C VAL A 83 -17.94 50.92 -35.80
N LEU A 84 -17.90 50.87 -34.47
CA LEU A 84 -17.94 52.08 -33.65
C LEU A 84 -17.14 51.88 -32.35
N THR A 85 -16.11 52.69 -32.21
CA THR A 85 -15.21 52.85 -31.07
C THR A 85 -15.86 53.67 -29.95
N ALA A 86 -15.71 53.23 -28.70
CA ALA A 86 -15.67 54.11 -27.54
C ALA A 86 -14.77 53.50 -26.47
N ALA A 87 -13.77 54.30 -26.06
CA ALA A 87 -12.72 53.95 -25.12
C ALA A 87 -13.21 53.88 -23.67
N GLY A 88 -12.68 52.90 -22.93
CA GLY A 88 -12.79 52.82 -21.48
C GLY A 88 -11.60 52.02 -20.94
N VAL A 89 -10.62 52.73 -20.39
CA VAL A 89 -9.42 52.17 -19.77
C VAL A 89 -9.80 51.53 -18.44
N MET A 90 -9.72 50.20 -18.36
CA MET A 90 -9.57 49.46 -17.11
C MET A 90 -8.49 48.39 -17.33
N GLY A 91 -7.34 48.58 -16.68
CA GLY A 91 -6.27 47.61 -16.65
C GLY A 91 -6.69 46.40 -15.81
N MET A 92 -7.06 45.32 -16.48
CA MET A 92 -7.10 43.98 -15.91
C MET A 92 -5.92 43.20 -16.49
N SER A 93 -5.04 42.73 -15.60
CA SER A 93 -4.06 41.68 -15.91
C SER A 93 -4.80 40.47 -16.48
N ALA A 94 -4.68 40.25 -17.78
CA ALA A 94 -5.16 39.04 -18.42
C ALA A 94 -4.18 37.90 -18.09
N CYS A 95 -4.50 37.16 -17.03
CA CYS A 95 -4.08 35.78 -16.90
C CYS A 95 -4.51 35.06 -18.18
N HIS A 96 -3.56 34.55 -18.95
CA HIS A 96 -3.85 33.66 -20.07
C HIS A 96 -4.37 32.34 -19.51
N ASP A 97 -5.66 32.26 -19.23
CA ASP A 97 -6.37 31.01 -19.08
C ASP A 97 -6.34 30.31 -20.44
N ARG A 98 -5.51 29.28 -20.53
CA ARG A 98 -5.50 28.36 -21.66
C ARG A 98 -6.80 27.56 -21.58
N ALA A 99 -7.85 28.07 -22.21
CA ALA A 99 -9.14 27.40 -22.31
C ALA A 99 -8.94 26.02 -22.92
N VAL A 100 -9.09 24.97 -22.10
CA VAL A 100 -9.24 23.60 -22.54
C VAL A 100 -10.46 23.55 -23.46
N ALA A 101 -10.28 23.06 -24.68
CA ALA A 101 -11.34 22.94 -25.66
C ALA A 101 -12.55 22.21 -25.03
N ALA A 102 -13.68 22.91 -24.95
CA ALA A 102 -14.91 22.37 -24.39
C ALA A 102 -15.51 21.35 -25.36
N ASP A 103 -15.52 20.09 -24.94
CA ASP A 103 -16.16 19.02 -25.70
C ASP A 103 -17.70 19.11 -25.52
N LYS A 104 -18.43 19.22 -26.63
CA LYS A 104 -19.86 19.52 -26.64
C LYS A 104 -20.66 18.25 -26.37
N GLY A 105 -21.18 18.10 -25.15
CA GLY A 105 -22.15 17.03 -24.80
C GLY A 105 -21.96 16.42 -23.42
N PHE A 106 -20.84 16.69 -22.75
CA PHE A 106 -20.58 16.16 -21.42
C PHE A 106 -21.00 17.11 -20.31
N ARG A 107 -21.24 16.56 -19.11
CA ARG A 107 -21.42 17.38 -17.91
C ARG A 107 -20.14 18.21 -17.69
N LYS A 108 -20.25 19.54 -17.77
CA LYS A 108 -19.14 20.44 -17.43
C LYS A 108 -18.78 20.21 -15.95
N LEU A 109 -17.56 19.73 -15.71
CA LEU A 109 -17.05 19.56 -14.35
C LEU A 109 -16.84 20.96 -13.73
N ALA A 110 -17.18 21.11 -12.45
CA ALA A 110 -16.86 22.34 -11.72
C ALA A 110 -15.33 22.45 -11.55
N ALA A 111 -14.83 23.69 -11.43
CA ALA A 111 -13.42 23.93 -11.13
C ALA A 111 -13.03 23.22 -9.83
N GLY A 112 -11.87 22.54 -9.81
CA GLY A 112 -11.38 21.78 -8.65
C GLY A 112 -11.90 20.34 -8.51
N VAL A 113 -12.84 19.88 -9.35
CA VAL A 113 -13.33 18.49 -9.33
C VAL A 113 -12.38 17.50 -10.01
N LEU A 114 -11.62 17.98 -10.98
CA LEU A 114 -10.63 17.20 -11.72
C LEU A 114 -9.25 17.73 -11.37
N THR A 115 -8.45 16.88 -10.73
CA THR A 115 -7.02 17.15 -10.52
C THR A 115 -6.27 16.76 -11.78
N VAL A 116 -5.49 17.69 -12.35
CA VAL A 116 -4.65 17.44 -13.52
C VAL A 116 -3.19 17.42 -13.09
N ILE A 117 -2.56 16.27 -13.29
CA ILE A 117 -1.15 16.04 -13.01
C ILE A 117 -0.35 16.36 -14.26
N PRO A 118 0.57 17.34 -14.22
CA PRO A 118 1.44 17.60 -15.34
C PRO A 118 2.31 16.37 -15.63
N PRO A 119 2.59 16.06 -16.90
CA PRO A 119 3.52 14.98 -17.23
C PRO A 119 4.89 15.23 -16.60
N ASP A 120 5.61 14.17 -16.20
CA ASP A 120 7.00 14.38 -15.78
C ASP A 120 7.81 14.93 -16.97
N THR A 121 8.54 16.00 -16.69
CA THR A 121 9.37 16.70 -17.66
C THR A 121 10.83 16.75 -17.23
N SER A 122 11.21 15.99 -16.20
CA SER A 122 12.58 15.90 -15.72
C SER A 122 13.52 15.56 -16.89
N ALA A 123 14.56 16.40 -17.05
CA ALA A 123 15.41 16.37 -18.24
C ALA A 123 16.38 15.17 -18.26
N ASP A 124 16.68 14.63 -17.08
CA ASP A 124 17.73 13.63 -16.86
C ASP A 124 17.40 12.26 -17.45
N ASP A 125 16.12 11.96 -17.71
CA ASP A 125 15.77 10.61 -18.15
C ASP A 125 16.17 10.32 -19.60
N THR A 126 16.29 11.35 -20.44
CA THR A 126 16.66 11.19 -21.87
C THR A 126 18.16 10.91 -22.07
N GLU A 127 19.01 11.28 -21.11
CA GLU A 127 20.47 11.18 -21.17
C GLU A 127 21.01 10.43 -19.95
N GLN A 128 20.74 9.12 -19.91
CA GLN A 128 21.27 8.27 -18.84
C GLN A 128 22.67 7.77 -19.19
N HIS A 129 23.58 7.89 -18.22
CA HIS A 129 24.94 7.38 -18.32
C HIS A 129 25.15 6.22 -17.36
N GLY A 130 25.90 5.21 -17.79
CA GLY A 130 26.23 4.07 -16.92
C GLY A 130 27.32 3.17 -17.47
N ASP A 131 27.95 2.42 -16.58
CA ASP A 131 28.91 1.39 -16.93
C ASP A 131 28.19 0.06 -17.25
N LEU A 132 28.73 -0.71 -18.19
CA LEU A 132 28.37 -2.13 -18.33
C LEU A 132 29.13 -2.94 -17.27
N LEU A 133 28.53 -3.08 -16.09
CA LEU A 133 29.15 -3.68 -14.90
C LEU A 133 29.61 -5.14 -15.12
N GLU A 134 28.94 -5.88 -15.99
CA GLU A 134 29.32 -7.25 -16.36
C GLU A 134 30.67 -7.29 -17.11
N ILE A 135 31.03 -6.20 -17.78
CA ILE A 135 32.33 -6.03 -18.42
C ILE A 135 33.32 -5.39 -17.46
N THR A 136 32.96 -4.24 -16.86
CA THR A 136 33.90 -3.46 -16.03
C THR A 136 34.29 -4.18 -14.73
N ARG A 137 33.35 -4.90 -14.11
CA ARG A 137 33.59 -5.73 -12.91
C ARG A 137 33.72 -7.21 -13.26
N GLY A 138 32.77 -7.76 -14.03
CA GLY A 138 32.72 -9.21 -14.32
C GLY A 138 33.87 -9.73 -15.20
N ARG A 139 34.57 -8.84 -15.93
CA ARG A 139 35.76 -9.15 -16.72
C ARG A 139 36.95 -8.27 -16.35
N ALA A 140 37.05 -7.85 -15.09
CA ALA A 140 38.15 -7.01 -14.62
C ALA A 140 39.55 -7.64 -14.86
N ASP A 141 39.62 -8.96 -14.94
CA ASP A 141 40.81 -9.75 -15.33
C ASP A 141 41.32 -9.43 -16.75
N SER A 142 40.46 -8.91 -17.62
CA SER A 142 40.75 -8.59 -19.02
C SER A 142 41.29 -7.16 -19.20
N LYS A 143 41.59 -6.45 -18.10
CA LYS A 143 42.17 -5.10 -18.14
C LYS A 143 43.63 -5.16 -18.59
N TRP A 144 43.98 -4.39 -19.62
CA TRP A 144 45.34 -4.25 -20.12
C TRP A 144 45.61 -2.82 -20.58
N LYS A 145 46.88 -2.42 -20.69
CA LYS A 145 47.29 -1.10 -21.18
C LYS A 145 47.88 -1.24 -22.60
N PRO A 146 47.33 -0.58 -23.61
CA PRO A 146 47.89 -0.59 -24.95
C PRO A 146 49.23 0.13 -25.04
N ASN A 147 50.15 -0.43 -25.83
CA ASN A 147 51.47 0.14 -26.08
C ASN A 147 51.42 1.29 -27.11
N GLU A 148 50.64 1.11 -28.18
CA GLU A 148 50.59 2.04 -29.32
C GLU A 148 49.24 2.76 -29.46
N ALA A 149 48.17 2.22 -28.88
CA ALA A 149 46.82 2.80 -28.95
C ALA A 149 46.46 3.59 -27.67
N PRO A 150 45.51 4.55 -27.74
CA PRO A 150 45.00 5.22 -26.55
C PRO A 150 44.24 4.26 -25.61
N SER A 151 44.30 4.48 -24.29
CA SER A 151 43.71 3.56 -23.30
C SER A 151 42.17 3.44 -23.38
N ASN A 152 41.48 4.45 -23.91
CA ASN A 152 40.02 4.45 -24.13
C ASN A 152 39.57 3.47 -25.23
N THR A 153 40.50 2.82 -25.94
CA THR A 153 40.20 1.81 -26.96
C THR A 153 40.03 0.39 -26.39
N THR A 154 40.42 0.18 -25.12
CA THR A 154 40.31 -1.12 -24.46
C THR A 154 38.87 -1.50 -24.15
N LEU A 155 38.56 -2.80 -24.08
CA LEU A 155 37.20 -3.29 -23.80
C LEU A 155 36.62 -2.72 -22.49
N ILE A 156 37.43 -2.67 -21.43
CA ILE A 156 37.00 -2.18 -20.12
C ILE A 156 36.73 -0.67 -20.16
N GLU A 157 37.61 0.12 -20.77
CA GLU A 157 37.40 1.58 -20.84
C GLU A 157 36.25 1.95 -21.77
N ARG A 158 36.00 1.18 -22.84
CA ARG A 158 34.83 1.36 -23.72
C ARG A 158 33.50 0.99 -23.06
N ALA A 159 33.54 0.17 -22.02
CA ALA A 159 32.36 -0.25 -21.27
C ALA A 159 31.97 0.74 -20.17
N LYS A 160 32.76 1.80 -19.95
CA LYS A 160 32.47 2.83 -18.96
C LYS A 160 31.71 4.01 -19.55
N ASN A 161 30.88 4.64 -18.71
CA ASN A 161 30.17 5.89 -18.99
C ASN A 161 29.43 5.88 -20.34
N LEU A 162 28.83 4.73 -20.67
CA LEU A 162 28.05 4.57 -21.89
C LEU A 162 26.79 5.40 -21.78
N GLU A 163 26.45 6.04 -22.88
CA GLU A 163 25.25 6.85 -22.99
C GLU A 163 24.10 6.02 -23.54
N PHE A 164 22.98 6.04 -22.83
CA PHE A 164 21.76 5.34 -23.19
C PHE A 164 20.69 6.33 -23.63
N GLN A 165 20.75 6.72 -24.89
CA GLN A 165 19.75 7.60 -25.49
C GLN A 165 18.45 6.84 -25.72
N ARG A 166 17.34 7.42 -25.26
CA ARG A 166 16.00 6.88 -25.52
C ARG A 166 15.01 7.98 -25.83
N ASP A 167 13.99 7.57 -26.55
CA ASP A 167 12.79 8.36 -26.69
C ASP A 167 11.94 8.20 -25.44
N ILE A 168 11.54 9.32 -24.86
CA ILE A 168 10.68 9.32 -23.67
C ILE A 168 9.34 9.90 -24.05
N TRP A 169 8.28 9.14 -23.84
CA TRP A 169 6.92 9.63 -23.93
C TRP A 169 6.30 9.74 -22.53
N TYR A 170 5.31 10.61 -22.42
CA TYR A 170 4.61 10.85 -21.18
C TYR A 170 3.13 11.15 -21.44
N LEU A 171 2.29 10.59 -20.59
CA LEU A 171 0.85 10.80 -20.58
C LEU A 171 0.52 11.79 -19.48
N GLU A 172 -0.26 12.81 -19.82
CA GLU A 172 -0.89 13.66 -18.80
C GLU A 172 -1.96 12.82 -18.11
N PHE A 173 -1.91 12.78 -16.79
CA PHE A 173 -2.87 12.05 -15.97
C PHE A 173 -3.79 13.06 -15.28
N ALA A 174 -5.08 12.75 -15.22
CA ALA A 174 -6.01 13.53 -14.43
C ALA A 174 -6.99 12.59 -13.74
N PHE A 175 -7.50 12.97 -12.57
CA PHE A 175 -8.38 12.11 -11.80
C PHE A 175 -9.42 12.88 -11.01
N LYS A 176 -10.53 12.21 -10.72
CA LYS A 176 -11.46 12.62 -9.66
C LYS A 176 -11.11 11.88 -8.38
N PRO A 177 -11.31 12.47 -7.20
CA PRO A 177 -10.98 11.80 -5.95
C PRO A 177 -11.62 10.40 -5.86
N PRO A 178 -10.91 9.39 -5.30
CA PRO A 178 -11.42 8.03 -5.18
C PRO A 178 -12.73 7.96 -4.40
N ARG A 179 -13.54 6.96 -4.70
CA ARG A 179 -14.88 6.79 -4.13
C ARG A 179 -15.18 5.33 -3.82
N THR A 180 -16.14 5.09 -2.94
CA THR A 180 -16.73 3.76 -2.71
C THR A 180 -18.06 3.61 -3.42
N ILE A 181 -18.36 2.41 -3.90
CA ILE A 181 -19.68 2.03 -4.42
C ILE A 181 -20.00 0.59 -4.02
N ASP A 182 -21.23 0.33 -3.60
CA ASP A 182 -21.68 -1.04 -3.34
C ASP A 182 -22.30 -1.63 -4.63
N VAL A 183 -21.77 -2.76 -5.11
CA VAL A 183 -22.21 -3.42 -6.36
C VAL A 183 -22.31 -4.93 -6.14
N ASP A 184 -23.23 -5.57 -6.87
CA ASP A 184 -23.32 -7.02 -6.90
C ASP A 184 -22.26 -7.58 -7.86
N VAL A 185 -21.33 -8.35 -7.31
CA VAL A 185 -20.20 -8.95 -8.04
C VAL A 185 -20.39 -10.46 -8.10
N PRO A 186 -20.20 -11.09 -9.28
CA PRO A 186 -20.28 -12.54 -9.39
C PRO A 186 -19.12 -13.21 -8.63
N THR A 187 -19.44 -14.17 -7.76
CA THR A 187 -18.45 -14.98 -7.03
C THR A 187 -18.13 -16.27 -7.76
N LEU A 188 -17.03 -16.93 -7.36
CA LEU A 188 -16.62 -18.25 -7.87
C LEU A 188 -17.70 -19.33 -7.74
N ASN A 189 -18.61 -19.17 -6.77
CA ASN A 189 -19.73 -20.09 -6.53
C ASN A 189 -20.96 -19.78 -7.41
N GLN A 190 -20.81 -18.95 -8.45
CA GLN A 190 -21.88 -18.49 -9.35
C GLN A 190 -23.03 -17.76 -8.61
N ARG A 191 -22.74 -17.20 -7.43
CA ARG A 191 -23.68 -16.36 -6.68
C ARG A 191 -23.27 -14.91 -6.77
N MET A 192 -24.24 -14.01 -6.89
CA MET A 192 -24.00 -12.58 -6.74
C MET A 192 -23.74 -12.28 -5.26
N GLN A 193 -22.66 -11.58 -4.98
CA GLN A 193 -22.36 -11.06 -3.66
C GLN A 193 -22.30 -9.55 -3.73
N ARG A 194 -23.06 -8.88 -2.86
CA ARG A 194 -22.95 -7.44 -2.66
C ARG A 194 -21.59 -7.15 -2.03
N LYS A 195 -20.72 -6.46 -2.77
CA LYS A 195 -19.39 -6.05 -2.31
C LYS A 195 -19.27 -4.53 -2.33
N ARG A 196 -18.50 -4.00 -1.39
CA ARG A 196 -18.04 -2.61 -1.41
C ARG A 196 -16.78 -2.52 -2.26
N LEU A 197 -16.87 -1.79 -3.37
CA LEU A 197 -15.77 -1.54 -4.28
C LEU A 197 -15.21 -0.15 -4.03
N TRP A 198 -13.89 -0.04 -4.13
CA TRP A 198 -13.21 1.24 -4.20
C TRP A 198 -12.88 1.49 -5.66
N TYR A 199 -13.06 2.72 -6.15
CA TYR A 199 -12.76 3.02 -7.54
C TYR A 199 -12.19 4.43 -7.71
N LEU A 200 -11.37 4.58 -8.75
CA LEU A 200 -10.77 5.85 -9.18
C LEU A 200 -11.15 6.08 -10.64
N VAL A 201 -11.82 7.21 -10.91
CA VAL A 201 -12.07 7.67 -12.28
C VAL A 201 -10.92 8.55 -12.71
N TYR A 202 -10.31 8.21 -13.83
CA TYR A 202 -9.16 8.93 -14.36
C TYR A 202 -9.31 9.24 -15.84
N ARG A 203 -8.47 10.16 -16.31
CA ARG A 203 -8.30 10.53 -17.70
C ARG A 203 -6.81 10.50 -18.02
N VAL A 204 -6.48 9.92 -19.16
CA VAL A 204 -5.14 9.98 -19.75
C VAL A 204 -5.19 10.76 -21.05
N LYS A 205 -4.19 11.60 -21.29
CA LYS A 205 -4.02 12.35 -22.53
C LYS A 205 -2.62 12.15 -23.07
N ASN A 206 -2.51 11.79 -24.34
CA ASN A 206 -1.22 11.71 -25.01
C ASN A 206 -0.75 13.12 -25.39
N THR A 207 0.20 13.65 -24.64
CA THR A 207 0.80 14.97 -24.91
C THR A 207 2.05 14.89 -25.82
N GLY A 208 2.44 13.67 -26.19
CA GLY A 208 3.64 13.35 -26.94
C GLY A 208 4.79 12.94 -26.04
N GLY A 209 6.00 13.18 -26.52
CA GLY A 209 7.24 12.86 -25.83
C GLY A 209 8.38 13.76 -26.25
N ARG A 210 9.59 13.32 -25.94
CA ARG A 210 10.86 14.00 -26.22
C ARG A 210 11.87 13.00 -26.75
N ARG A 211 12.70 13.48 -27.68
CA ARG A 211 13.85 12.76 -28.23
C ARG A 211 15.06 13.69 -28.22
N THR A 212 16.19 13.18 -27.74
CA THR A 212 17.48 13.85 -27.91
C THR A 212 17.99 13.64 -29.33
N VAL A 213 18.32 14.73 -30.01
CA VAL A 213 18.92 14.73 -31.34
C VAL A 213 20.33 15.29 -31.22
N VAL A 214 21.29 14.42 -31.51
CA VAL A 214 22.71 14.77 -31.62
C VAL A 214 22.98 15.39 -32.99
N ASP A 215 23.70 16.51 -33.01
CA ASP A 215 24.10 17.14 -34.26
C ASP A 215 25.08 16.24 -35.04
N LYS A 216 24.90 16.17 -36.37
CA LYS A 216 25.69 15.28 -37.24
C LYS A 216 27.12 15.78 -37.47
N ILE A 217 27.36 17.08 -37.29
CA ILE A 217 28.64 17.75 -37.55
C ILE A 217 29.42 17.89 -36.23
N ASP A 218 28.73 18.25 -35.16
CA ASP A 218 29.31 18.42 -33.83
C ASP A 218 28.58 17.56 -32.78
N PRO A 219 29.09 16.35 -32.46
CA PRO A 219 28.46 15.43 -31.51
C PRO A 219 28.32 15.99 -30.08
N SER A 220 28.99 17.10 -29.75
CA SER A 220 28.84 17.78 -28.46
C SER A 220 27.55 18.61 -28.38
N LYS A 221 26.95 18.96 -29.53
CA LYS A 221 25.69 19.71 -29.59
C LYS A 221 24.50 18.77 -29.57
N ARG A 222 23.65 18.96 -28.55
CA ARG A 222 22.46 18.17 -28.29
C ARG A 222 21.24 19.09 -28.28
N THR A 223 20.15 18.63 -28.90
CA THR A 223 18.89 19.36 -28.90
C THR A 223 17.73 18.41 -28.61
N THR A 224 16.80 18.83 -27.76
CA THR A 224 15.58 18.07 -27.49
C THR A 224 14.51 18.44 -28.51
N LYS A 225 13.92 17.45 -29.18
CA LYS A 225 12.77 17.62 -30.07
C LYS A 225 11.54 16.95 -29.50
N LYS A 226 10.37 17.51 -29.79
CA LYS A 226 9.09 16.88 -29.47
C LYS A 226 8.93 15.61 -30.32
N LEU A 227 8.57 14.52 -29.65
CA LEU A 227 8.17 13.27 -30.28
C LEU A 227 6.65 13.22 -30.33
N GLU A 228 6.08 12.94 -31.49
CA GLU A 228 4.66 12.68 -31.65
C GLU A 228 4.48 11.27 -32.19
N GLY A 229 3.78 10.44 -31.42
CA GLY A 229 3.53 9.05 -31.77
C GLY A 229 2.42 8.47 -30.89
N PRO A 230 1.70 7.45 -31.39
CA PRO A 230 0.72 6.75 -30.58
C PRO A 230 1.40 6.02 -29.42
N VAL A 231 0.81 6.07 -28.23
CA VAL A 231 1.34 5.45 -27.01
C VAL A 231 0.40 4.34 -26.55
N LEU A 232 0.93 3.14 -26.35
CA LEU A 232 0.18 2.05 -25.73
C LEU A 232 0.22 2.21 -24.20
N PHE A 233 -0.87 2.69 -23.62
CA PHE A 233 -0.99 2.80 -22.17
C PHE A 233 -1.36 1.43 -21.58
N LEU A 234 -0.46 0.88 -20.76
CA LEU A 234 -0.68 -0.34 -20.01
C LEU A 234 -0.93 0.03 -18.53
N PRO A 235 -2.19 0.31 -18.16
CA PRO A 235 -2.52 0.73 -16.80
C PRO A 235 -2.18 -0.37 -15.80
N HIS A 236 -1.48 0.01 -14.74
CA HIS A 236 -1.25 -0.83 -13.59
C HIS A 236 -1.39 0.05 -12.35
N PHE A 237 -2.46 -0.20 -11.59
CA PHE A 237 -2.87 0.61 -10.46
C PHE A 237 -2.79 -0.21 -9.16
N VAL A 238 -1.97 0.25 -8.22
CA VAL A 238 -1.82 -0.42 -6.92
C VAL A 238 -2.24 0.55 -5.81
N LEU A 239 -3.27 0.17 -5.05
CA LEU A 239 -3.66 0.87 -3.83
C LEU A 239 -2.91 0.28 -2.65
N GLU A 240 -2.30 1.12 -1.83
CA GLU A 240 -1.48 0.69 -0.70
C GLU A 240 -1.95 1.35 0.58
N GLY A 241 -2.37 0.53 1.54
CA GLY A 241 -2.58 0.97 2.91
C GLY A 241 -1.23 1.16 3.60
N LEU A 242 -1.05 2.30 4.27
CA LEU A 242 0.15 2.63 5.05
C LEU A 242 -0.04 2.37 6.56
N GLU A 243 -1.23 1.92 6.95
CA GLU A 243 -1.68 1.86 8.34
C GLU A 243 -1.56 0.46 8.92
N ALA A 244 -1.18 0.39 10.19
CA ALA A 244 -1.36 -0.82 10.96
C ALA A 244 -2.83 -1.04 11.27
N LEU A 245 -3.34 -2.24 10.94
CA LEU A 245 -4.75 -2.56 11.13
C LEU A 245 -4.97 -3.44 12.37
N SER A 246 -3.91 -3.66 13.15
CA SER A 246 -3.98 -4.19 14.50
C SER A 246 -2.78 -3.72 15.32
N ASP A 247 -2.94 -3.66 16.64
CA ASP A 247 -1.88 -3.30 17.58
C ASP A 247 -0.63 -4.20 17.43
N ALA A 248 -0.79 -5.44 16.94
CA ALA A 248 0.32 -6.36 16.70
C ALA A 248 1.15 -6.03 15.45
N GLU A 249 0.64 -5.21 14.52
CA GLU A 249 1.33 -4.83 13.28
C GLU A 249 2.23 -3.57 13.47
N GLY A 250 2.18 -2.91 14.63
CA GLY A 250 3.00 -1.74 14.95
C GLY A 250 2.42 -0.43 14.40
N THR A 251 3.28 0.49 13.93
CA THR A 251 2.84 1.82 13.44
C THR A 251 2.43 1.83 11.98
N THR A 252 3.05 0.96 11.17
CA THR A 252 2.79 0.88 9.73
C THR A 252 2.80 -0.58 9.30
N SER A 253 1.79 -0.96 8.52
CA SER A 253 1.65 -2.28 7.93
C SER A 253 1.36 -2.10 6.45
N TYR A 254 2.13 -2.80 5.62
CA TYR A 254 1.98 -2.70 4.18
C TYR A 254 0.87 -3.64 3.71
N ARG A 255 -0.13 -3.10 3.02
CA ARG A 255 -1.14 -3.89 2.30
C ARG A 255 -1.36 -3.32 0.91
N GLY A 256 -0.99 -4.09 -0.11
CA GLY A 256 -1.18 -3.73 -1.51
C GLY A 256 -2.41 -4.41 -2.12
N TYR A 257 -3.22 -3.63 -2.83
CA TYR A 257 -4.40 -4.07 -3.58
C TYR A 257 -4.18 -3.70 -5.04
N LEU A 258 -4.14 -4.73 -5.90
CA LEU A 258 -4.05 -4.55 -7.35
C LEU A 258 -5.43 -4.26 -7.93
N ASP A 259 -5.50 -3.41 -8.96
CA ASP A 259 -6.73 -3.17 -9.69
C ASP A 259 -7.31 -4.45 -10.33
N ARG A 260 -8.64 -4.51 -10.36
CA ARG A 260 -9.41 -5.64 -10.87
C ARG A 260 -10.37 -5.17 -11.96
N VAL A 261 -10.51 -5.98 -12.99
CA VAL A 261 -11.54 -5.78 -14.01
C VAL A 261 -12.86 -6.34 -13.45
N VAL A 262 -13.79 -5.45 -13.10
CA VAL A 262 -15.10 -5.79 -12.54
C VAL A 262 -16.21 -5.27 -13.48
N PRO A 263 -16.61 -6.04 -14.51
CA PRO A 263 -17.56 -5.56 -15.51
C PRO A 263 -18.92 -5.13 -14.96
N SER A 264 -19.39 -5.80 -13.89
CA SER A 264 -20.67 -5.46 -13.25
C SER A 264 -20.67 -4.08 -12.58
N ALA A 265 -19.49 -3.52 -12.28
CA ALA A 265 -19.34 -2.19 -11.68
C ALA A 265 -19.36 -1.05 -12.69
N MET A 266 -19.05 -1.31 -13.96
CA MET A 266 -18.87 -0.26 -14.97
C MET A 266 -20.13 0.55 -15.23
N ALA A 267 -21.29 -0.10 -15.39
CA ALA A 267 -22.56 0.59 -15.61
C ALA A 267 -23.01 1.42 -14.38
N PRO A 268 -23.00 0.87 -13.15
CA PRO A 268 -23.25 1.65 -11.93
C PRO A 268 -22.31 2.86 -11.77
N ILE A 269 -21.00 2.69 -12.00
CA ILE A 269 -20.02 3.77 -11.90
C ILE A 269 -20.31 4.84 -12.96
N ARG A 270 -20.54 4.45 -14.22
CA ARG A 270 -20.89 5.38 -15.30
C ARG A 270 -22.15 6.16 -14.99
N MET A 271 -23.17 5.50 -14.44
CA MET A 271 -24.43 6.11 -14.04
C MET A 271 -24.25 7.18 -12.96
N ARG A 272 -23.34 6.96 -12.01
CA ARG A 272 -23.02 7.90 -10.94
C ARG A 272 -22.15 9.07 -11.42
N GLU A 273 -21.20 8.80 -12.31
CA GLU A 273 -20.16 9.75 -12.70
C GLU A 273 -20.58 10.67 -13.85
N ASP A 274 -20.87 10.08 -15.01
CA ASP A 274 -21.28 10.77 -16.23
C ASP A 274 -21.80 9.72 -17.24
N GLN A 275 -23.12 9.65 -17.42
CA GLN A 275 -23.76 8.67 -18.31
C GLN A 275 -23.37 8.85 -19.78
N ALA A 276 -23.06 10.09 -20.20
CA ALA A 276 -22.72 10.41 -21.57
C ALA A 276 -21.27 10.02 -21.91
N ARG A 277 -20.45 9.71 -20.90
CA ARG A 277 -19.03 9.45 -21.05
C ARG A 277 -18.74 7.96 -21.19
N GLU A 278 -17.98 7.62 -22.22
CA GLU A 278 -17.40 6.29 -22.32
C GLU A 278 -16.31 6.13 -21.25
N LEU A 279 -16.44 5.07 -20.46
CA LEU A 279 -15.50 4.71 -19.41
C LEU A 279 -14.94 3.33 -19.74
N PHE A 280 -13.62 3.25 -19.83
CA PHE A 280 -12.87 2.03 -20.11
C PHE A 280 -12.38 1.39 -18.80
N ASP A 281 -12.48 0.07 -18.66
CA ASP A 281 -11.71 -0.65 -17.64
C ASP A 281 -10.23 -0.75 -18.05
N SER A 282 -9.37 -1.21 -17.14
CA SER A 282 -7.92 -1.34 -17.39
C SER A 282 -7.58 -2.21 -18.62
N ALA A 283 -8.37 -3.25 -18.91
CA ALA A 283 -8.14 -4.12 -20.06
C ALA A 283 -8.56 -3.44 -21.38
N GLN A 284 -9.71 -2.77 -21.38
CA GLN A 284 -10.17 -2.02 -22.55
C GLN A 284 -9.26 -0.82 -22.84
N MET A 285 -8.77 -0.12 -21.81
CA MET A 285 -7.83 0.99 -21.95
C MET A 285 -6.54 0.54 -22.66
N ALA A 286 -6.06 -0.67 -22.35
CA ALA A 286 -4.87 -1.27 -22.96
C ALA A 286 -5.09 -1.84 -24.37
N SER A 287 -6.32 -1.87 -24.88
CA SER A 287 -6.63 -2.57 -26.14
C SER A 287 -6.12 -1.86 -27.40
N GLN A 288 -5.93 -0.53 -27.34
CA GLN A 288 -5.51 0.28 -28.48
C GLN A 288 -4.52 1.36 -28.04
N PRO A 289 -3.53 1.74 -28.88
CA PRO A 289 -2.69 2.91 -28.62
C PRO A 289 -3.49 4.21 -28.60
N ILE A 290 -3.13 5.15 -27.75
CA ILE A 290 -3.69 6.51 -27.65
C ILE A 290 -2.95 7.41 -28.64
N ALA A 291 -3.67 7.98 -29.61
CA ALA A 291 -3.10 8.87 -30.60
C ALA A 291 -2.65 10.21 -29.98
N PRO A 292 -1.67 10.92 -30.57
CA PRO A 292 -1.27 12.24 -30.10
C PRO A 292 -2.46 13.21 -29.98
N GLY A 293 -2.62 13.84 -28.81
CA GLY A 293 -3.72 14.74 -28.50
C GLY A 293 -5.04 14.07 -28.10
N GLU A 294 -5.17 12.75 -28.27
CA GLU A 294 -6.35 11.99 -27.84
C GLU A 294 -6.42 11.91 -26.32
N GLU A 295 -7.65 11.99 -25.79
CA GLU A 295 -7.96 11.83 -24.38
C GLU A 295 -8.87 10.60 -24.19
N ARG A 296 -8.59 9.77 -23.19
CA ARG A 296 -9.45 8.63 -22.81
C ARG A 296 -9.73 8.62 -21.33
N TRP A 297 -10.92 8.14 -20.96
CA TRP A 297 -11.38 8.07 -19.58
C TRP A 297 -11.47 6.63 -19.11
N GLY A 298 -10.82 6.34 -17.98
CA GLY A 298 -10.73 5.01 -17.42
C GLY A 298 -11.25 4.94 -15.99
N VAL A 299 -11.47 3.71 -15.53
CA VAL A 299 -11.81 3.40 -14.14
C VAL A 299 -10.89 2.31 -13.63
N ALA A 300 -10.18 2.58 -12.55
CA ALA A 300 -9.50 1.57 -11.75
C ALA A 300 -10.41 1.15 -10.60
N VAL A 301 -10.51 -0.16 -10.32
CA VAL A 301 -11.40 -0.72 -9.30
C VAL A 301 -10.62 -1.66 -8.41
N TRP A 302 -10.83 -1.58 -7.09
CA TRP A 302 -10.27 -2.47 -6.09
C TRP A 302 -11.38 -3.19 -5.33
N GLU A 303 -11.20 -4.49 -5.15
CA GLU A 303 -12.07 -5.37 -4.36
C GLU A 303 -11.44 -5.68 -3.01
N ASP A 304 -12.30 -5.94 -2.01
CA ASP A 304 -11.92 -6.49 -0.71
C ASP A 304 -10.85 -5.65 0.04
N VAL A 305 -10.84 -4.33 -0.19
CA VAL A 305 -10.04 -3.36 0.57
C VAL A 305 -10.49 -3.36 2.03
N ASP A 306 -9.55 -3.48 2.96
CA ASP A 306 -9.86 -3.48 4.40
C ASP A 306 -10.53 -2.15 4.76
N SER A 307 -11.76 -2.22 5.26
CA SER A 307 -12.56 -1.02 5.52
C SER A 307 -12.00 -0.15 6.63
N ARG A 308 -10.99 -0.59 7.36
CA ARG A 308 -10.31 0.20 8.40
C ARG A 308 -9.15 1.03 7.85
N ILE A 309 -8.81 0.88 6.57
CA ILE A 309 -7.85 1.75 5.91
C ILE A 309 -8.51 3.11 5.70
N ASP A 310 -7.97 4.13 6.37
CA ASP A 310 -8.30 5.52 6.19
C ASP A 310 -7.25 6.25 5.35
N PHE A 311 -5.97 5.85 5.44
CA PHE A 311 -4.89 6.48 4.69
C PHE A 311 -4.22 5.51 3.73
N PHE A 312 -4.11 5.93 2.46
CA PHE A 312 -3.60 5.06 1.41
C PHE A 312 -2.98 5.86 0.28
N SER A 313 -2.09 5.21 -0.46
CA SER A 313 -1.50 5.74 -1.69
C SER A 313 -1.99 4.93 -2.89
N ILE A 314 -2.19 5.56 -4.03
CA ILE A 314 -2.41 4.90 -5.32
C ILE A 314 -1.18 5.11 -6.19
N PHE A 315 -0.54 4.02 -6.59
CA PHE A 315 0.58 4.03 -7.54
C PHE A 315 0.05 3.72 -8.94
N VAL A 316 0.39 4.57 -9.89
CA VAL A 316 0.01 4.45 -11.31
C VAL A 316 1.27 4.24 -12.15
N ARG A 317 1.37 3.07 -12.77
CA ARG A 317 2.45 2.72 -13.72
C ARG A 317 1.96 2.82 -15.17
N GLY A 318 2.91 2.97 -16.09
CA GLY A 318 2.64 3.03 -17.53
C GLY A 318 2.34 4.42 -18.09
N LEU A 319 2.40 5.47 -17.26
CA LEU A 319 2.21 6.87 -17.70
C LEU A 319 3.43 7.43 -18.44
N THR A 320 4.60 6.81 -18.27
CA THR A 320 5.82 7.10 -19.01
C THR A 320 6.62 5.81 -19.24
N ASN A 321 7.52 5.82 -20.22
CA ASN A 321 8.55 4.81 -20.40
C ASN A 321 9.91 5.24 -19.80
N SER A 322 9.93 6.24 -18.91
CA SER A 322 11.11 6.52 -18.11
C SER A 322 11.47 5.30 -17.26
N ILE A 323 12.72 4.86 -17.36
CA ILE A 323 13.26 3.68 -16.69
C ILE A 323 14.55 4.07 -16.00
N ARG A 324 14.75 3.62 -14.76
CA ARG A 324 16.08 3.62 -14.13
C ARG A 324 16.52 2.19 -13.87
N TRP A 325 17.82 1.97 -13.93
CA TRP A 325 18.44 0.74 -13.46
C TRP A 325 19.29 1.02 -12.23
N ARG A 326 19.36 0.04 -11.32
CA ARG A 326 20.34 0.02 -10.25
C ARG A 326 20.91 -1.39 -10.09
N GLU A 327 22.03 -1.46 -9.41
CA GLU A 327 22.63 -2.72 -8.99
C GLU A 327 21.75 -3.37 -7.91
N LYS A 328 21.46 -4.67 -8.03
CA LYS A 328 20.74 -5.40 -6.98
C LYS A 328 21.60 -5.46 -5.71
N ALA A 329 20.98 -5.39 -4.53
CA ALA A 329 21.68 -5.38 -3.22
C ALA A 329 22.61 -6.59 -2.93
N ARG A 330 22.59 -7.65 -3.77
CA ARG A 330 23.48 -8.82 -3.70
C ARG A 330 23.97 -9.27 -5.09
N ALA A 331 24.12 -8.34 -6.01
CA ALA A 331 24.62 -8.60 -7.35
C ALA A 331 26.01 -9.25 -7.30
N THR A 332 26.23 -10.27 -8.14
CA THR A 332 27.55 -10.90 -8.31
C THR A 332 27.89 -10.95 -9.78
N PHE A 333 28.87 -10.16 -10.20
CA PHE A 333 29.26 -10.08 -11.60
C PHE A 333 30.23 -11.22 -11.95
N ALA A 334 29.69 -12.36 -12.40
CA ALA A 334 30.49 -13.48 -12.90
C ALA A 334 30.80 -13.31 -14.40
N LYS A 335 31.96 -13.83 -14.86
CA LYS A 335 32.45 -13.70 -16.25
C LYS A 335 31.48 -14.18 -17.34
N ASN A 336 30.62 -15.14 -16.98
CA ASN A 336 29.65 -15.79 -17.87
C ASN A 336 28.19 -15.44 -17.52
N GLU A 337 27.95 -14.45 -16.67
CA GLU A 337 26.59 -14.04 -16.34
C GLU A 337 25.93 -13.33 -17.55
N PRO A 338 24.63 -13.56 -17.82
CA PRO A 338 23.90 -12.79 -18.83
C PRO A 338 23.91 -11.29 -18.50
N MET A 339 24.03 -10.45 -19.54
CA MET A 339 23.94 -9.00 -19.41
C MET A 339 22.62 -8.58 -18.74
N GLY A 340 22.68 -7.72 -17.74
CA GLY A 340 21.53 -7.22 -17.00
C GLY A 340 21.03 -8.12 -15.87
N ALA A 341 21.55 -9.34 -15.70
CA ALA A 341 21.07 -10.27 -14.65
C ALA A 341 21.27 -9.72 -13.22
N SER A 342 22.37 -9.00 -13.03
CA SER A 342 22.74 -8.35 -11.76
C SER A 342 22.13 -6.95 -11.59
N MET A 343 21.38 -6.46 -12.58
CA MET A 343 20.72 -5.17 -12.56
C MET A 343 19.21 -5.34 -12.31
N GLU A 344 18.61 -4.39 -11.63
CA GLU A 344 17.16 -4.25 -11.55
C GLU A 344 16.71 -2.98 -12.25
N GLN A 345 15.67 -3.09 -13.06
CA GLN A 345 15.08 -2.00 -13.82
C GLN A 345 13.73 -1.65 -13.21
N THR A 346 13.40 -0.37 -13.22
CA THR A 346 12.12 0.11 -12.69
C THR A 346 11.63 1.24 -13.57
N LEU A 347 10.36 1.15 -13.94
CA LEU A 347 9.62 2.23 -14.59
C LEU A 347 9.25 3.28 -13.56
N GLU A 348 9.33 4.53 -13.95
CA GLU A 348 8.79 5.61 -13.14
C GLU A 348 7.28 5.44 -12.97
N CYS A 349 6.80 5.70 -11.76
CA CYS A 349 5.39 5.61 -11.41
C CYS A 349 4.93 6.87 -10.69
N LEU A 350 3.68 7.22 -10.94
CA LEU A 350 3.02 8.31 -10.24
C LEU A 350 2.45 7.78 -8.93
N ARG A 351 2.87 8.34 -7.80
CA ARG A 351 2.27 8.12 -6.49
C ARG A 351 1.28 9.24 -6.19
N LEU A 352 0.08 8.87 -5.79
CA LEU A 352 -0.98 9.78 -5.35
C LEU A 352 -1.36 9.41 -3.91
N ASP A 353 -1.44 10.37 -3.00
CA ASP A 353 -1.78 10.11 -1.60
C ASP A 353 -3.22 10.55 -1.31
N PHE A 354 -3.95 9.75 -0.54
CA PHE A 354 -5.36 9.98 -0.20
C PHE A 354 -5.63 9.66 1.26
N TRP A 355 -6.69 10.30 1.77
CA TRP A 355 -7.24 9.95 3.07
C TRP A 355 -8.77 9.93 3.02
N ARG A 356 -9.35 9.03 3.79
CA ARG A 356 -10.79 8.89 3.98
C ARG A 356 -11.16 9.53 5.32
N PRO A 357 -12.10 10.48 5.33
CA PRO A 357 -12.63 11.01 6.58
C PRO A 357 -13.27 9.92 7.43
N GLY A 358 -12.71 9.66 8.61
CA GLY A 358 -13.32 8.78 9.61
C GLY A 358 -14.65 9.37 10.13
N ASP A 359 -15.55 8.49 10.55
CA ASP A 359 -16.85 8.76 11.20
C ASP A 359 -18.09 9.11 10.35
N ASP A 360 -18.03 9.11 9.03
CA ASP A 360 -19.23 9.23 8.18
C ASP A 360 -19.93 7.87 7.97
N GLY A 361 -20.25 7.16 9.04
CA GLY A 361 -21.07 5.94 9.00
C GLY A 361 -22.46 6.13 8.34
N ARG A 362 -22.83 7.37 8.01
CA ARG A 362 -24.09 7.74 7.35
C ARG A 362 -23.98 7.80 5.81
N ASN A 363 -22.79 7.85 5.22
CA ASN A 363 -22.65 8.02 3.77
C ASN A 363 -22.08 6.75 3.11
N ARG A 364 -22.95 5.99 2.42
CA ARG A 364 -22.56 4.76 1.70
C ARG A 364 -21.63 5.02 0.51
N ASP A 365 -21.67 6.24 0.01
CA ASP A 365 -21.02 6.69 -1.22
C ASP A 365 -20.01 7.81 -0.87
N GLN A 366 -18.97 7.46 -0.12
CA GLN A 366 -18.02 8.45 0.41
C GLN A 366 -17.02 8.87 -0.68
N GLU A 367 -16.82 10.18 -0.83
CA GLU A 367 -15.71 10.76 -1.58
C GLU A 367 -14.50 10.85 -0.66
N MET A 368 -13.37 10.29 -1.09
CA MET A 368 -12.11 10.35 -0.36
C MET A 368 -11.41 11.66 -0.68
N SER A 369 -10.68 12.20 0.28
CA SER A 369 -9.98 13.47 0.13
C SER A 369 -8.55 13.25 -0.38
N VAL A 370 -8.07 14.21 -1.17
CA VAL A 370 -6.68 14.24 -1.63
C VAL A 370 -5.78 14.51 -0.43
N GLY A 371 -4.79 13.66 -0.22
CA GLY A 371 -3.75 13.81 0.78
C GLY A 371 -2.51 14.52 0.21
N TYR A 372 -1.50 14.64 1.03
CA TYR A 372 -0.17 15.10 0.62
C TYR A 372 0.89 14.32 1.40
N ALA A 373 2.12 14.30 0.88
CA ALA A 373 3.22 13.57 1.49
C ALA A 373 3.45 14.02 2.95
N GLY A 374 3.57 13.06 3.87
CA GLY A 374 3.74 13.34 5.29
C GLY A 374 2.44 13.57 6.07
N PHE A 375 1.29 13.75 5.41
CA PHE A 375 0.01 13.97 6.12
C PHE A 375 -0.37 12.77 7.00
N PHE A 376 -0.28 11.56 6.47
CA PHE A 376 -0.55 10.33 7.23
C PHE A 376 0.35 10.22 8.46
N GLU A 377 1.65 10.46 8.29
CA GLU A 377 2.61 10.36 9.37
C GLU A 377 2.35 11.41 10.44
N ARG A 378 2.03 12.66 10.07
CA ARG A 378 1.60 13.70 11.02
C ARG A 378 0.37 13.28 11.82
N MET A 379 -0.65 12.77 11.14
CA MET A 379 -1.89 12.34 11.79
C MET A 379 -1.64 11.14 12.71
N THR A 380 -0.84 10.16 12.27
CA THR A 380 -0.48 8.99 13.07
C THR A 380 0.30 9.34 14.32
N LEU A 381 1.36 10.15 14.16
CA LEU A 381 2.20 10.61 15.28
C LEU A 381 1.37 11.47 16.24
N GLY A 382 0.56 12.40 15.70
CA GLY A 382 -0.36 13.23 16.46
C GLY A 382 -1.38 12.45 17.27
N THR A 383 -2.06 11.46 16.66
CA THR A 383 -3.01 10.58 17.35
C THR A 383 -2.33 9.80 18.47
N ARG A 384 -1.12 9.27 18.25
CA ARG A 384 -0.37 8.58 19.31
C ARG A 384 -0.05 9.46 20.51
N LEU A 385 0.25 10.74 20.29
CA LEU A 385 0.46 11.69 21.38
C LEU A 385 -0.83 11.92 22.17
N ILE A 386 -1.95 12.13 21.47
CA ILE A 386 -3.26 12.30 22.10
C ILE A 386 -3.64 11.05 22.91
N GLU A 387 -3.45 9.86 22.34
CA GLU A 387 -3.71 8.60 23.05
C GLU A 387 -2.82 8.45 24.28
N ALA A 388 -1.51 8.71 24.16
CA ALA A 388 -0.59 8.58 25.27
C ALA A 388 -0.95 9.52 26.43
N VAL A 389 -1.28 10.79 26.14
CA VAL A 389 -1.66 11.76 27.17
C VAL A 389 -3.08 11.49 27.72
N GLY A 390 -3.99 11.02 26.89
CA GLY A 390 -5.38 10.74 27.28
C GLY A 390 -5.59 9.43 28.02
N ARG A 391 -4.66 8.47 27.92
CA ARG A 391 -4.80 7.13 28.50
C ARG A 391 -4.79 7.10 30.03
N PRO A 392 -3.85 7.74 30.75
CA PRO A 392 -3.76 7.65 32.21
C PRO A 392 -5.05 7.98 32.98
N PRO A 393 -5.76 9.09 32.70
CA PRO A 393 -7.00 9.39 33.41
C PRO A 393 -8.12 8.37 33.14
N LEU A 394 -8.12 7.71 31.97
CA LEU A 394 -9.12 6.69 31.63
C LEU A 394 -8.93 5.40 32.43
N ILE A 395 -7.69 5.03 32.74
CA ILE A 395 -7.37 3.79 33.48
C ILE A 395 -6.93 4.03 34.92
N GLN A 396 -6.96 5.28 35.38
CA GLN A 396 -6.54 5.71 36.71
C GLN A 396 -5.10 5.30 37.03
N SER A 397 -4.17 5.59 36.11
CA SER A 397 -2.74 5.32 36.27
C SER A 397 -1.91 6.60 36.41
N SER A 398 -0.71 6.45 36.98
CA SER A 398 0.36 7.45 37.05
C SER A 398 1.65 6.85 36.43
N PRO A 399 1.74 6.73 35.09
CA PRO A 399 2.74 5.87 34.48
C PRO A 399 4.18 6.24 34.79
N VAL A 400 4.50 7.55 34.79
CA VAL A 400 5.87 8.01 35.08
C VAL A 400 6.27 7.71 36.52
N GLU A 401 5.38 7.91 37.49
CA GLU A 401 5.61 7.49 38.88
C GLU A 401 5.82 5.98 39.00
N GLY A 402 5.06 5.18 38.24
CA GLY A 402 5.23 3.73 38.16
C GLY A 402 6.60 3.32 37.62
N LEU A 403 7.12 4.01 36.60
CA LEU A 403 8.47 3.78 36.07
C LEU A 403 9.55 4.13 37.10
N VAL A 404 9.41 5.28 37.77
CA VAL A 404 10.32 5.71 38.85
C VAL A 404 10.35 4.69 39.99
N GLN A 405 9.18 4.18 40.40
CA GLN A 405 9.07 3.16 41.44
C GLN A 405 9.79 1.85 41.08
N LEU A 406 9.86 1.53 39.79
CA LEU A 406 10.60 0.38 39.26
C LEU A 406 12.08 0.67 38.98
N GLY A 407 12.53 1.91 39.17
CA GLY A 407 13.87 2.37 38.80
C GLY A 407 14.14 2.12 37.32
N LEU A 408 13.22 2.55 36.47
CA LEU A 408 13.29 2.48 35.02
C LEU A 408 13.20 3.89 34.44
N GLU A 409 14.13 4.22 33.56
CA GLU A 409 14.03 5.42 32.73
C GLU A 409 13.27 5.10 31.43
N TRP A 410 12.69 6.09 30.75
CA TRP A 410 12.06 5.85 29.44
C TRP A 410 13.04 5.23 28.44
N SER A 411 14.32 5.57 28.56
CA SER A 411 15.36 5.08 27.66
C SER A 411 15.74 3.61 27.91
N ASP A 412 15.40 3.07 29.08
CA ASP A 412 15.50 1.64 29.39
C ASP A 412 14.48 0.80 28.63
N LEU A 413 13.43 1.44 28.11
CA LEU A 413 12.29 0.81 27.44
C LEU A 413 12.38 0.92 25.92
N LEU A 414 13.51 1.37 25.36
CA LEU A 414 13.71 1.41 23.92
C LEU A 414 13.78 -0.01 23.34
N GLU A 415 13.11 -0.18 22.20
CA GLU A 415 13.00 -1.46 21.49
C GLU A 415 14.14 -1.65 20.49
N GLY A 416 14.51 -2.91 20.27
CA GLY A 416 15.35 -3.30 19.13
C GLY A 416 14.50 -3.60 17.88
N PRO A 417 15.11 -3.69 16.68
CA PRO A 417 14.39 -4.09 15.47
C PRO A 417 13.68 -5.45 15.64
N GLY A 418 12.35 -5.46 15.50
CA GLY A 418 11.50 -6.67 15.62
C GLY A 418 11.14 -7.09 17.05
N SER A 419 11.63 -6.36 18.07
CA SER A 419 11.30 -6.56 19.47
C SER A 419 10.16 -5.63 19.89
N ASN A 420 9.09 -6.18 20.44
CA ASN A 420 7.93 -5.40 20.94
C ASN A 420 7.54 -5.80 22.37
N LEU A 421 8.09 -6.89 22.91
CA LEU A 421 7.75 -7.42 24.24
C LEU A 421 8.91 -7.33 25.22
N ALA A 422 10.14 -7.04 24.77
CA ALA A 422 11.29 -6.87 25.66
C ALA A 422 11.10 -5.78 26.73
N PRO A 423 10.50 -4.60 26.44
CA PRO A 423 10.21 -3.62 27.48
C PRO A 423 9.25 -4.17 28.56
N LEU A 424 8.21 -4.90 28.15
CA LEU A 424 7.26 -5.51 29.08
C LEU A 424 7.95 -6.61 29.92
N GLU A 425 8.77 -7.46 29.30
CA GLU A 425 9.61 -8.43 30.03
C GLU A 425 10.46 -7.73 31.10
N LYS A 426 11.12 -6.62 30.75
CA LYS A 426 11.98 -5.85 31.66
C LYS A 426 11.19 -5.32 32.86
N VAL A 427 9.97 -4.83 32.65
CA VAL A 427 9.04 -4.44 33.73
C VAL A 427 8.73 -5.63 34.64
N VAL A 428 8.38 -6.80 34.09
CA VAL A 428 8.12 -8.00 34.90
C VAL A 428 9.36 -8.40 35.73
N ARG A 429 10.56 -8.31 35.16
CA ARG A 429 11.81 -8.59 35.87
C ARG A 429 12.09 -7.57 36.98
N LYS A 430 11.79 -6.29 36.78
CA LYS A 430 11.92 -5.26 37.83
C LYS A 430 10.93 -5.50 38.98
N LEU A 431 9.69 -5.87 38.67
CA LEU A 431 8.69 -6.26 39.67
C LEU A 431 9.18 -7.46 40.50
N LEU A 432 9.76 -8.48 39.85
CA LEU A 432 10.34 -9.64 40.53
C LEU A 432 11.50 -9.25 41.46
N ALA A 433 12.34 -8.31 41.04
CA ALA A 433 13.50 -7.83 41.79
C ALA A 433 13.15 -6.88 42.96
N MET A 434 11.90 -6.45 43.10
CA MET A 434 11.48 -5.63 44.24
C MET A 434 11.67 -6.38 45.55
N LYS A 435 12.32 -5.72 46.52
CA LYS A 435 12.61 -6.28 47.84
C LYS A 435 11.34 -6.61 48.63
N ASP A 436 10.32 -5.75 48.51
CA ASP A 436 9.01 -5.95 49.14
C ASP A 436 7.99 -6.43 48.09
N PRO A 437 7.50 -7.68 48.18
CA PRO A 437 6.46 -8.19 47.30
C PRO A 437 5.13 -7.41 47.38
N ALA A 438 4.81 -6.79 48.53
CA ALA A 438 3.58 -6.02 48.69
C ALA A 438 3.59 -4.75 47.83
N GLY A 439 4.78 -4.21 47.55
CA GLY A 439 4.96 -3.05 46.66
C GLY A 439 4.70 -3.32 45.18
N ARG A 440 4.63 -4.59 44.74
CA ARG A 440 4.43 -4.94 43.32
C ARG A 440 3.06 -4.52 42.80
N GLY A 441 2.00 -4.73 43.59
CA GLY A 441 0.63 -4.35 43.21
C GLY A 441 0.49 -2.85 42.97
N PRO A 442 0.91 -1.99 43.92
CA PRO A 442 0.97 -0.54 43.72
C PRO A 442 1.80 -0.12 42.50
N ALA A 443 2.98 -0.74 42.26
CA ALA A 443 3.79 -0.42 41.09
C ALA A 443 3.08 -0.74 39.77
N VAL A 444 2.41 -1.90 39.69
CA VAL A 444 1.59 -2.27 38.52
C VAL A 444 0.41 -1.32 38.34
N ARG A 445 -0.29 -0.96 39.43
CA ARG A 445 -1.41 -0.01 39.37
C ARG A 445 -0.96 1.37 38.92
N ASN A 446 0.15 1.88 39.44
CA ASN A 446 0.69 3.18 39.00
C ASN A 446 1.04 3.14 37.52
N LEU A 447 1.66 2.06 37.03
CA LEU A 447 2.07 1.97 35.63
C LEU A 447 0.91 1.71 34.66
N PHE A 448 0.00 0.79 34.99
CA PHE A 448 -1.00 0.22 34.08
C PHE A 448 -2.46 0.40 34.55
N GLY A 449 -2.68 1.08 35.66
CA GLY A 449 -4.01 1.25 36.24
C GLY A 449 -4.57 -0.02 36.86
N ASP A 450 -5.83 0.04 37.30
CA ASP A 450 -6.51 -1.12 37.89
C ASP A 450 -6.72 -2.26 36.88
N ILE A 451 -7.01 -1.92 35.62
CA ILE A 451 -7.13 -2.89 34.52
C ILE A 451 -5.81 -3.64 34.32
N GLY A 452 -4.67 -2.97 34.46
CA GLY A 452 -3.37 -3.61 34.39
C GLY A 452 -3.14 -4.66 35.47
N VAL A 453 -3.57 -4.38 36.70
CA VAL A 453 -3.50 -5.35 37.81
C VAL A 453 -4.33 -6.60 37.48
N GLU A 454 -5.53 -6.41 36.94
CA GLU A 454 -6.39 -7.50 36.48
C GLU A 454 -5.73 -8.30 35.35
N HIS A 455 -5.18 -7.63 34.34
CA HIS A 455 -4.46 -8.27 33.24
C HIS A 455 -3.30 -9.15 33.72
N PHE A 456 -2.47 -8.66 34.66
CA PHE A 456 -1.39 -9.46 35.25
C PHE A 456 -1.92 -10.68 36.03
N ALA A 457 -3.02 -10.51 36.75
CA ALA A 457 -3.66 -11.60 37.48
C ALA A 457 -4.25 -12.65 36.53
N GLU A 458 -4.89 -12.24 35.43
CA GLU A 458 -5.44 -13.13 34.42
C GLU A 458 -4.36 -13.88 33.64
N LEU A 459 -3.26 -13.22 33.27
CA LEU A 459 -2.11 -13.88 32.63
C LEU A 459 -1.48 -14.92 33.54
N SER A 460 -1.29 -14.57 34.82
CA SER A 460 -0.77 -15.51 35.82
C SER A 460 -1.71 -16.70 36.03
N ARG A 461 -3.02 -16.45 36.11
CA ARG A 461 -4.04 -17.49 36.23
C ARG A 461 -4.10 -18.38 34.98
N ALA A 462 -3.98 -17.82 33.78
CA ALA A 462 -4.01 -18.59 32.54
C ALA A 462 -2.84 -19.58 32.45
N LEU A 463 -1.67 -19.20 32.98
CA LEU A 463 -0.50 -20.08 33.05
C LEU A 463 -0.66 -21.22 34.06
N THR A 464 -1.36 -21.01 35.17
CA THR A 464 -1.50 -22.01 36.25
C THR A 464 -2.80 -22.80 36.24
N ALA A 465 -3.86 -22.30 35.59
CA ALA A 465 -5.18 -22.92 35.62
C ALA A 465 -5.18 -24.29 34.93
N THR A 466 -6.00 -25.24 35.39
CA THR A 466 -6.26 -26.48 34.65
C THR A 466 -7.16 -26.20 33.44
N VAL A 467 -6.74 -26.56 32.23
CA VAL A 467 -7.60 -26.46 31.03
C VAL A 467 -8.16 -27.83 30.62
N VAL A 468 -9.18 -27.83 29.76
CA VAL A 468 -9.78 -29.06 29.21
C VAL A 468 -8.69 -29.90 28.53
N ALA A 469 -8.76 -31.23 28.66
CA ALA A 469 -7.70 -32.17 28.27
C ALA A 469 -7.12 -31.94 26.86
N GLU A 470 -7.95 -31.60 25.87
CA GLU A 470 -7.50 -31.30 24.50
C GLU A 470 -6.58 -30.07 24.39
N ARG A 471 -6.82 -29.05 25.24
CA ARG A 471 -5.99 -27.83 25.30
C ARG A 471 -4.76 -28.01 26.18
N GLU A 472 -4.82 -28.91 27.17
CA GLU A 472 -3.71 -29.18 28.09
C GLU A 472 -2.48 -29.72 27.34
N ALA A 473 -2.68 -30.62 26.37
CA ALA A 473 -1.59 -31.15 25.55
C ALA A 473 -0.90 -30.07 24.72
N ALA A 474 -1.68 -29.17 24.11
CA ALA A 474 -1.15 -28.06 23.32
C ALA A 474 -0.37 -27.06 24.20
N ARG A 475 -0.89 -26.76 25.38
CA ARG A 475 -0.22 -25.87 26.35
C ARG A 475 1.05 -26.50 26.92
N ALA A 476 1.03 -27.78 27.29
CA ALA A 476 2.23 -28.48 27.74
C ALA A 476 3.32 -28.48 26.68
N ALA A 477 2.97 -28.74 25.41
CA ALA A 477 3.90 -28.63 24.30
C ALA A 477 4.45 -27.21 24.10
N ALA A 478 3.60 -26.18 24.31
CA ALA A 478 4.02 -24.78 24.25
C ALA A 478 4.96 -24.40 25.42
N LEU A 479 4.70 -24.86 26.64
CA LEU A 479 5.57 -24.67 27.80
C LEU A 479 6.95 -25.30 27.56
N THR A 480 7.00 -26.52 27.02
CA THR A 480 8.26 -27.16 26.66
C THR A 480 9.04 -26.36 25.62
N LYS A 481 8.37 -25.77 24.62
CA LYS A 481 9.02 -24.92 23.61
C LYS A 481 9.67 -23.67 24.19
N VAL A 482 9.10 -23.10 25.26
CA VAL A 482 9.66 -21.95 25.96
C VAL A 482 10.60 -22.35 27.12
N GLY A 483 10.90 -23.65 27.27
CA GLY A 483 11.82 -24.15 28.28
C GLY A 483 11.26 -24.17 29.71
N LEU A 484 9.94 -24.22 29.86
CA LEU A 484 9.26 -24.25 31.15
C LEU A 484 8.54 -25.58 31.39
N SER A 485 8.48 -26.02 32.64
CA SER A 485 7.62 -27.13 33.08
C SER A 485 6.43 -26.59 33.88
N ARG A 486 5.38 -27.40 34.00
CA ARG A 486 4.18 -27.01 34.75
C ARG A 486 4.49 -26.72 36.23
N GLU A 487 5.36 -27.52 36.83
CA GLU A 487 5.79 -27.36 38.22
C GLU A 487 6.53 -26.04 38.45
N VAL A 488 7.35 -25.62 37.48
CA VAL A 488 8.05 -24.32 37.52
C VAL A 488 7.07 -23.16 37.40
N VAL A 489 6.07 -23.31 36.53
CA VAL A 489 5.02 -22.30 36.34
C VAL A 489 4.17 -22.11 37.59
N GLU A 490 3.77 -23.21 38.23
CA GLU A 490 2.97 -23.18 39.47
C GLU A 490 3.76 -22.61 40.66
N SER A 491 5.04 -22.93 40.78
CA SER A 491 5.89 -22.45 41.89
C SER A 491 6.37 -21.00 41.72
N ALA A 492 6.50 -20.50 40.48
CA ALA A 492 7.00 -19.16 40.20
C ALA A 492 6.29 -18.52 38.98
N PRO A 493 5.00 -18.17 39.10
CA PRO A 493 4.19 -17.72 37.96
C PRO A 493 4.70 -16.41 37.34
N LEU A 494 5.10 -15.43 38.17
CA LEU A 494 5.59 -14.14 37.67
C LEU A 494 6.97 -14.28 36.98
N LYS A 495 7.84 -15.16 37.49
CA LYS A 495 9.12 -15.49 36.84
C LYS A 495 8.89 -16.18 35.51
N SER A 496 7.95 -17.12 35.48
CA SER A 496 7.56 -17.85 34.28
C SER A 496 6.96 -16.92 33.22
N LEU A 497 6.17 -15.93 33.62
CA LEU A 497 5.65 -14.90 32.71
C LEU A 497 6.79 -14.13 32.03
N ALA A 498 7.84 -13.74 32.77
CA ALA A 498 9.01 -13.07 32.17
C ALA A 498 9.72 -13.95 31.13
N GLU A 499 9.93 -15.24 31.41
CA GLU A 499 10.55 -16.15 30.44
C GLU A 499 9.67 -16.41 29.21
N VAL A 500 8.34 -16.45 29.39
CA VAL A 500 7.40 -16.55 28.27
C VAL A 500 7.47 -15.29 27.39
N LEU A 501 7.45 -14.09 27.97
CA LEU A 501 7.55 -12.84 27.22
C LEU A 501 8.85 -12.78 26.41
N LYS A 502 9.98 -13.17 27.02
CA LYS A 502 11.28 -13.29 26.33
C LYS A 502 11.22 -14.25 25.14
N ALA A 503 10.63 -15.42 25.34
CA ALA A 503 10.51 -16.43 24.28
C ALA A 503 9.59 -15.98 23.14
N LEU A 504 8.50 -15.26 23.46
CA LEU A 504 7.61 -14.67 22.47
C LEU A 504 8.31 -13.55 21.67
N ASP A 505 9.08 -12.69 22.33
CA ASP A 505 9.81 -11.59 21.68
C ASP A 505 10.85 -12.11 20.67
N ALA A 506 11.50 -13.24 20.98
CA ALA A 506 12.46 -13.88 20.09
C ALA A 506 11.84 -14.39 18.76
N ILE A 507 10.50 -14.53 18.68
CA ILE A 507 9.81 -14.98 17.48
C ILE A 507 9.62 -13.81 16.52
N GLN A 508 10.28 -13.87 15.35
CA GLN A 508 10.25 -12.81 14.34
C GLN A 508 8.90 -12.70 13.60
N ARG A 509 8.19 -13.80 13.40
CA ARG A 509 6.91 -13.80 12.65
C ARG A 509 5.72 -13.53 13.60
N PRO A 510 4.95 -12.45 13.41
CA PRO A 510 3.82 -12.12 14.30
C PRO A 510 2.79 -13.25 14.40
N ALA A 511 2.46 -13.92 13.30
CA ALA A 511 1.50 -15.03 13.30
C ALA A 511 1.94 -16.23 14.15
N ASP A 512 3.24 -16.54 14.15
CA ASP A 512 3.78 -17.64 14.97
C ASP A 512 3.86 -17.24 16.44
N ARG A 513 4.18 -15.97 16.72
CA ARG A 513 4.15 -15.39 18.07
C ARG A 513 2.76 -15.43 18.67
N SER A 514 1.74 -14.95 17.94
CA SER A 514 0.33 -15.00 18.37
C SER A 514 -0.15 -16.42 18.56
N ARG A 515 0.20 -17.35 17.66
CA ARG A 515 -0.17 -18.77 17.83
C ARG A 515 0.42 -19.36 19.10
N LEU A 516 1.69 -19.06 19.43
CA LEU A 516 2.30 -19.55 20.66
C LEU A 516 1.66 -18.90 21.90
N ALA A 517 1.40 -17.59 21.87
CA ALA A 517 0.72 -16.90 22.96
C ALA A 517 -0.70 -17.45 23.19
N GLU A 518 -1.45 -17.75 22.14
CA GLU A 518 -2.76 -18.39 22.24
C GLU A 518 -2.69 -19.78 22.86
N GLN A 519 -1.68 -20.58 22.52
CA GLN A 519 -1.48 -21.90 23.12
C GLN A 519 -1.16 -21.83 24.61
N LEU A 520 -0.46 -20.78 25.05
CA LEU A 520 -0.05 -20.58 26.44
C LEU A 520 -1.15 -19.95 27.30
N PHE A 521 -1.82 -18.91 26.78
CA PHE A 521 -2.73 -18.05 27.54
C PHE A 521 -4.20 -18.15 27.11
N GLY A 522 -4.49 -18.80 25.98
CA GLY A 522 -5.82 -18.82 25.39
C GLY A 522 -6.33 -17.39 25.12
N PRO A 523 -7.58 -17.06 25.51
CA PRO A 523 -8.13 -15.71 25.35
C PRO A 523 -7.33 -14.62 26.07
N ALA A 524 -6.62 -14.97 27.15
CA ALA A 524 -5.87 -14.00 27.95
C ALA A 524 -4.65 -13.43 27.21
N GLN A 525 -4.22 -14.02 26.08
CA GLN A 525 -3.09 -13.51 25.29
C GLN A 525 -3.25 -12.03 24.91
N ARG A 526 -4.50 -11.55 24.72
CA ARG A 526 -4.80 -10.16 24.35
C ARG A 526 -4.27 -9.15 25.38
N HIS A 527 -4.17 -9.58 26.64
CA HIS A 527 -3.70 -8.73 27.73
C HIS A 527 -2.20 -8.44 27.62
N ILE A 528 -1.43 -9.31 26.96
CA ILE A 528 -0.01 -9.04 26.66
C ILE A 528 0.12 -7.82 25.75
N LEU A 529 -0.68 -7.79 24.67
CA LEU A 529 -0.67 -6.67 23.72
C LEU A 529 -1.19 -5.38 24.36
N ALA A 530 -2.24 -5.48 25.18
CA ALA A 530 -2.76 -4.33 25.92
C ALA A 530 -1.70 -3.73 26.87
N LEU A 531 -1.02 -4.57 27.66
CA LEU A 531 0.03 -4.13 28.58
C LEU A 531 1.25 -3.57 27.82
N ALA A 532 1.64 -4.17 26.70
CA ALA A 532 2.72 -3.64 25.87
C ALA A 532 2.38 -2.26 25.32
N ARG A 533 1.15 -2.06 24.83
CA ARG A 533 0.66 -0.76 24.34
C ARG A 533 0.58 0.29 25.45
N ASP A 534 0.06 -0.07 26.62
CA ASP A 534 0.03 0.83 27.78
C ASP A 534 1.47 1.22 28.21
N LEU A 535 2.45 0.31 28.08
CA LEU A 535 3.85 0.60 28.36
C LEU A 535 4.49 1.51 27.30
N GLU A 536 4.15 1.35 26.01
CA GLU A 536 4.56 2.28 24.95
C GLU A 536 4.05 3.69 25.25
N MET A 537 2.78 3.84 25.64
CA MET A 537 2.21 5.14 26.04
C MET A 537 2.89 5.72 27.27
N ALA A 538 3.19 4.89 28.28
CA ALA A 538 3.96 5.29 29.46
C ALA A 538 5.35 5.82 29.09
N ARG A 539 6.04 5.14 28.17
CA ARG A 539 7.34 5.58 27.63
C ARG A 539 7.21 6.93 26.92
N THR A 540 6.19 7.10 26.06
CA THR A 540 5.92 8.36 25.38
C THR A 540 5.68 9.50 26.37
N LEU A 541 4.85 9.29 27.40
CA LEU A 541 4.60 10.29 28.45
C LEU A 541 5.87 10.71 29.19
N ALA A 542 6.71 9.75 29.57
CA ALA A 542 7.97 10.05 30.24
C ALA A 542 8.95 10.87 29.36
N VAL A 543 8.94 10.65 28.04
CA VAL A 543 9.69 11.51 27.10
C VAL A 543 9.08 12.91 27.05
N LEU A 544 7.75 13.03 26.97
CA LEU A 544 7.05 14.32 26.94
C LEU A 544 7.33 15.16 28.20
N GLU A 545 7.38 14.55 29.38
CA GLU A 545 7.78 15.22 30.62
C GLU A 545 9.26 15.66 30.59
N THR A 546 10.15 14.87 29.98
CA THR A 546 11.58 15.20 29.86
C THR A 546 11.80 16.47 29.02
N ILE A 547 10.95 16.71 28.02
CA ILE A 547 11.04 17.87 27.12
C ILE A 547 10.08 19.01 27.49
N ASP A 548 9.43 18.94 28.66
CA ASP A 548 8.47 19.93 29.16
C ASP A 548 7.33 20.23 28.16
N ALA A 549 6.79 19.18 27.53
CA ALA A 549 5.72 19.34 26.55
C ALA A 549 4.38 19.74 27.19
N ASP A 550 3.68 20.70 26.60
CA ASP A 550 2.35 21.11 27.05
C ASP A 550 1.28 20.08 26.68
N TRP A 551 0.93 19.25 27.66
CA TRP A 551 -0.10 18.22 27.53
C TRP A 551 -1.48 18.79 27.18
N LYS A 552 -1.80 20.03 27.57
CA LYS A 552 -3.07 20.67 27.21
C LYS A 552 -3.10 20.99 25.73
N ALA A 553 -2.01 21.55 25.19
CA ALA A 553 -1.88 21.81 23.76
C ALA A 553 -1.98 20.53 22.91
N ILE A 554 -1.48 19.40 23.43
CA ILE A 554 -1.60 18.09 22.79
C ILE A 554 -3.05 17.60 22.79
N THR A 555 -3.76 17.71 23.92
CA THR A 555 -5.10 17.10 24.09
C THR A 555 -6.27 17.97 23.64
N SER A 556 -6.11 19.30 23.61
CA SER A 556 -7.20 20.21 23.20
C SER A 556 -7.37 20.32 21.69
N GLY A 557 -6.44 19.77 20.92
CA GLY A 557 -6.35 19.94 19.48
C GLY A 557 -6.77 18.72 18.66
N THR A 558 -6.63 18.86 17.35
CA THR A 558 -6.62 17.73 16.40
C THR A 558 -5.27 17.00 16.45
N ALA A 559 -5.20 15.79 15.91
CA ALA A 559 -3.94 15.05 15.76
C ALA A 559 -2.86 15.90 15.06
N ARG A 560 -3.25 16.66 14.02
CA ARG A 560 -2.34 17.59 13.34
C ARG A 560 -1.76 18.63 14.29
N SER A 561 -2.58 19.31 15.09
CA SER A 561 -2.07 20.30 16.05
C SER A 561 -1.24 19.67 17.17
N ALA A 562 -1.59 18.46 17.62
CA ALA A 562 -0.78 17.73 18.59
C ALA A 562 0.65 17.46 18.05
N PHE A 563 0.75 17.02 16.79
CA PHE A 563 2.04 16.86 16.12
C PHE A 563 2.80 18.19 16.01
N THR A 564 2.14 19.27 15.55
CA THR A 564 2.79 20.59 15.39
C THR A 564 3.34 21.14 16.70
N SER A 565 2.60 20.99 17.81
CA SER A 565 3.05 21.41 19.15
C SER A 565 4.34 20.69 19.55
N LEU A 566 4.43 19.38 19.28
CA LEU A 566 5.61 18.58 19.59
C LEU A 566 6.78 18.89 18.63
N GLN A 567 6.50 19.11 17.35
CA GLN A 567 7.51 19.33 16.33
C GLN A 567 8.48 20.45 16.74
N THR A 568 7.93 21.57 17.22
CA THR A 568 8.72 22.73 17.67
C THR A 568 9.74 22.37 18.76
N LEU A 569 9.36 21.49 19.70
CA LEU A 569 10.24 21.07 20.80
C LEU A 569 11.33 20.10 20.32
N ILE A 570 10.98 19.17 19.42
CA ILE A 570 11.93 18.21 18.87
C ILE A 570 12.95 18.89 17.96
N ASP A 571 12.52 19.85 17.14
CA ASP A 571 13.39 20.58 16.23
C ASP A 571 14.34 21.54 16.98
N ALA A 572 13.97 21.96 18.20
CA ALA A 572 14.82 22.75 19.08
C ALA A 572 15.99 21.96 19.69
N GLU A 573 15.98 20.63 19.69
CA GLU A 573 17.07 19.79 20.20
C GLU A 573 18.28 19.80 19.24
N PRO A 574 19.43 20.39 19.59
CA PRO A 574 20.57 20.47 18.69
C PRO A 574 21.25 19.11 18.45
N ASP A 575 21.26 18.20 19.43
CA ASP A 575 21.93 16.91 19.28
C ASP A 575 21.08 15.91 18.50
N ALA A 576 21.52 15.58 17.29
CA ALA A 576 20.86 14.62 16.42
C ALA A 576 20.71 13.22 17.06
N LYS A 577 21.64 12.81 17.92
CA LYS A 577 21.55 11.50 18.60
C LYS A 577 20.45 11.52 19.66
N THR A 578 20.37 12.59 20.44
CA THR A 578 19.31 12.78 21.45
C THR A 578 17.94 12.91 20.79
N ARG A 579 17.80 13.74 19.75
CA ARG A 579 16.58 13.84 18.94
C ARG A 579 16.11 12.49 18.41
N LYS A 580 17.03 11.69 17.84
CA LYS A 580 16.72 10.34 17.35
C LYS A 580 16.18 9.45 18.48
N ARG A 581 16.82 9.46 19.66
CA ARG A 581 16.39 8.65 20.81
C ARG A 581 15.04 9.10 21.37
N MET A 582 14.77 10.41 21.40
CA MET A 582 13.46 10.94 21.79
C MET A 582 12.37 10.45 20.84
N LEU A 583 12.61 10.50 19.53
CA LEU A 583 11.70 9.99 18.51
C LEU A 583 11.46 8.48 18.64
N GLU A 584 12.50 7.70 18.92
CA GLU A 584 12.38 6.27 19.23
C GLU A 584 11.59 6.02 20.52
N GLY A 585 11.77 6.86 21.54
CA GLY A 585 11.03 6.78 22.80
C GLY A 585 9.54 7.06 22.64
N MET A 586 9.18 8.08 21.87
CA MET A 586 7.77 8.46 21.66
C MET A 586 7.04 7.56 20.67
N PHE A 587 7.72 7.07 19.64
CA PHE A 587 7.05 6.45 18.48
C PHE A 587 7.60 5.07 18.09
N GLY A 588 8.53 4.52 18.89
CA GLY A 588 9.17 3.23 18.65
C GLY A 588 10.25 3.31 17.57
N THR A 589 10.79 2.15 17.17
CA THR A 589 11.94 2.04 16.23
C THR A 589 11.71 2.71 14.87
N LYS A 590 10.47 2.76 14.38
CA LYS A 590 10.09 3.45 13.13
C LYS A 590 9.88 4.96 13.29
N GLY A 591 9.84 5.45 14.52
CA GLY A 591 9.58 6.84 14.88
C GLY A 591 10.42 7.87 14.12
N PRO A 592 11.76 7.73 14.06
CA PRO A 592 12.60 8.68 13.35
C PRO A 592 12.28 8.79 11.86
N ALA A 593 12.02 7.66 11.18
CA ALA A 593 11.68 7.65 9.77
C ALA A 593 10.30 8.26 9.51
N LEU A 594 9.32 7.96 10.36
CA LEU A 594 7.98 8.54 10.29
C LEU A 594 8.00 10.05 10.55
N TYR A 595 8.79 10.51 11.51
CA TYR A 595 8.94 11.93 11.78
C TYR A 595 9.62 12.67 10.63
N ALA A 596 10.67 12.09 10.04
CA ALA A 596 11.28 12.64 8.83
C ALA A 596 10.27 12.75 7.68
N ALA A 597 9.45 11.71 7.47
CA ALA A 597 8.38 11.74 6.47
C ALA A 597 7.30 12.79 6.79
N ALA A 598 6.91 12.94 8.06
CA ALA A 598 5.95 13.92 8.53
C ALA A 598 6.46 15.37 8.36
N THR A 599 7.76 15.60 8.52
CA THR A 599 8.37 16.94 8.45
C THR A 599 8.75 17.39 7.05
N LEU A 600 8.69 16.50 6.04
CA LEU A 600 8.77 16.90 4.64
C LEU A 600 7.58 17.81 4.31
N GLU A 601 7.83 19.12 4.25
CA GLU A 601 6.80 20.13 3.99
C GLU A 601 6.37 20.14 2.53
N HIS A 602 5.25 19.50 2.19
CA HIS A 602 4.60 19.69 0.90
C HIS A 602 3.07 19.77 1.01
N GLU A 603 2.54 20.70 1.81
CA GLU A 603 1.12 21.06 1.66
C GLU A 603 0.89 21.57 0.22
N GLY A 604 0.06 20.85 -0.54
CA GLY A 604 -0.29 21.22 -1.91
C GLY A 604 0.37 20.41 -3.02
N ILE A 605 1.28 19.48 -2.70
CA ILE A 605 1.72 18.47 -3.69
C ILE A 605 0.91 17.19 -3.45
N ASP A 606 -0.07 16.98 -4.31
CA ASP A 606 -0.99 15.84 -4.34
C ASP A 606 -0.42 14.60 -5.06
N HIS A 607 0.81 14.70 -5.56
CA HIS A 607 1.45 13.65 -6.36
C HIS A 607 2.97 13.67 -6.31
N SER A 608 3.60 12.51 -6.50
CA SER A 608 5.05 12.43 -6.73
C SER A 608 5.38 11.43 -7.82
N TRP A 609 6.33 11.77 -8.68
CA TRP A 609 6.93 10.83 -9.63
C TRP A 609 8.07 10.09 -8.94
N VAL A 610 7.98 8.76 -8.85
CA VAL A 610 8.90 7.94 -8.06
C VAL A 610 9.31 6.67 -8.82
N PHE A 611 10.54 6.21 -8.59
CA PHE A 611 11.01 4.91 -9.06
C PHE A 611 10.82 3.88 -7.95
N ARG A 612 9.80 3.05 -8.07
CA ARG A 612 9.45 2.04 -7.07
C ARG A 612 10.06 0.67 -7.38
N TYR A 613 11.10 0.30 -6.64
CA TYR A 613 11.71 -1.03 -6.69
C TYR A 613 10.92 -2.02 -5.81
N GLU A 614 10.71 -3.24 -6.30
CA GLU A 614 9.87 -4.25 -5.63
C GLU A 614 10.60 -5.02 -4.50
N THR A 615 11.88 -4.76 -4.28
CA THR A 615 12.76 -5.52 -3.37
C THR A 615 13.27 -4.75 -2.15
N ASP A 616 12.79 -3.51 -1.93
CA ASP A 616 13.16 -2.69 -0.77
C ASP A 616 12.32 -2.98 0.49
#